data_AF-A0AAW6XMZ4-F1
#
_entry.id   AF-A0AAW6XMZ4-F1
#
_cell.length_a   1.000
_cell.length_b   1.000
_cell.length_c   1.000
_cell.angle_alpha   90.00
_cell.angle_beta   90.00
_cell.angle_gamma   90.00
#
_symmetry.space_group_name_H-M   'P 1'
#
loop_
_entity.id
_entity.type
_entity.pdbx_description
1 polymer ?
#
loop_
_entity_poly.entity_id
_entity_poly.type
_entity_poly.pdbx_seq_one_letter_code
_entity_poly.pdbx_strand_id
1 'polypeptide(L)'
;LLAAALSVTAMTAHADYQCSVTPRDDVIVSPQTVQVKGENGNLVITPDGNVMYNGKQYSLNAAQREQAKDYQAELRSTLPWIDEG
;
A
#
# COMPACT_ATOMS: atom_id res chain seq x y z
N LEU A 1 18.69 56.86 -10.25
CA LEU A 1 18.62 55.38 -10.05
C LEU A 1 17.71 55.11 -8.86
N LEU A 2 16.46 54.72 -9.09
CA LEU A 2 15.61 54.13 -8.04
C LEU A 2 14.68 53.13 -8.72
N ALA A 3 15.15 51.88 -8.74
CA ALA A 3 14.39 50.71 -9.09
C ALA A 3 13.54 50.27 -7.89
N ALA A 4 12.27 49.97 -8.10
CA ALA A 4 11.44 49.19 -7.17
C ALA A 4 10.27 48.62 -7.98
N ALA A 5 10.39 47.38 -8.47
CA ALA A 5 10.04 46.14 -7.78
C ALA A 5 8.67 45.66 -8.30
N LEU A 6 8.73 44.79 -9.31
CA LEU A 6 7.59 44.12 -9.92
C LEU A 6 7.14 42.99 -8.98
N SER A 7 6.12 43.24 -8.16
CA SER A 7 5.58 42.22 -7.26
C SER A 7 4.75 41.21 -8.05
N VAL A 8 5.33 40.03 -8.29
CA VAL A 8 4.62 38.88 -8.87
C VAL A 8 3.88 38.15 -7.74
N THR A 9 2.55 38.28 -7.70
CA THR A 9 1.70 37.40 -6.90
C THR A 9 1.65 36.02 -7.56
N ALA A 10 2.51 35.11 -7.09
CA ALA A 10 2.42 33.70 -7.44
C ALA A 10 1.19 33.11 -6.74
N MET A 11 0.10 32.95 -7.47
CA MET A 11 -1.05 32.15 -7.03
C MET A 11 -0.64 30.68 -7.11
N THR A 12 -0.29 30.07 -5.97
CA THR A 12 -0.18 28.61 -5.90
C THR A 12 -1.59 28.04 -5.89
N ALA A 13 -2.07 27.61 -7.06
CA ALA A 13 -3.22 26.72 -7.13
C ALA A 13 -2.79 25.38 -6.50
N HIS A 14 -3.02 25.25 -5.20
CA HIS A 14 -3.00 23.95 -4.55
C HIS A 14 -4.17 23.19 -5.16
N ALA A 15 -3.89 22.32 -6.13
CA ALA A 15 -4.87 21.36 -6.60
C ALA A 15 -5.28 20.56 -5.38
N ASP A 16 -6.52 20.78 -4.91
CA ASP A 16 -7.16 19.90 -3.95
C ASP A 16 -7.22 18.52 -4.61
N TYR A 17 -6.20 17.69 -4.36
CA TYR A 17 -6.19 16.30 -4.77
C TYR A 17 -7.29 15.59 -3.98
N GLN A 18 -8.52 15.71 -4.47
CA GLN A 18 -9.63 14.88 -4.04
C GLN A 18 -9.40 13.50 -4.67
N CYS A 19 -8.70 12.63 -3.95
CA CYS A 19 -8.73 11.20 -4.24
C CYS A 19 -10.18 10.74 -4.10
N SER A 20 -10.88 10.61 -5.23
CA SER A 20 -12.28 10.16 -5.31
C SER A 20 -12.43 8.66 -5.01
N VAL A 21 -11.44 8.06 -4.36
CA VAL A 21 -11.38 6.64 -4.03
C VAL A 21 -11.27 6.54 -2.52
N THR A 22 -12.29 5.95 -1.91
CA THR A 22 -12.20 5.49 -0.53
C THR A 22 -11.68 4.05 -0.60
N PRO A 23 -10.45 3.77 -0.14
CA PRO A 23 -9.96 2.40 -0.04
C PRO A 23 -10.93 1.61 0.85
N ARG A 24 -11.34 0.42 0.37
CA ARG A 24 -12.26 -0.44 1.12
C ARG A 24 -11.55 -1.35 2.12
N ASP A 25 -10.29 -1.66 1.84
CA ASP A 25 -9.48 -2.59 2.60
C ASP A 25 -8.20 -1.89 3.07
N ASP A 26 -7.80 -2.19 4.30
CA ASP A 26 -6.50 -1.79 4.84
C ASP A 26 -5.45 -2.83 4.48
N VAL A 27 -4.35 -2.39 3.87
CA VAL A 27 -3.17 -3.23 3.63
C VAL A 27 -2.09 -2.86 4.65
N ILE A 28 -1.74 -3.80 5.51
CA ILE A 28 -0.73 -3.68 6.56
C ILE A 28 0.46 -4.52 6.13
N VAL A 29 1.59 -3.86 5.86
CA VAL A 29 2.83 -4.53 5.49
C VAL A 29 3.79 -4.43 6.68
N SER A 30 4.29 -5.58 7.14
CA SER A 30 5.31 -5.69 8.18
C SER A 30 6.48 -6.54 7.66
N PRO A 31 7.65 -6.58 8.32
CA PRO A 31 8.74 -7.45 7.87
C PRO A 31 8.36 -8.94 7.77
N GLN A 32 7.38 -9.38 8.57
CA GLN A 32 7.01 -10.79 8.66
C GLN A 32 5.78 -11.16 7.83
N THR A 33 4.89 -10.22 7.51
CA THR A 33 3.63 -10.54 6.83
C THR A 33 3.10 -9.36 6.02
N VAL A 34 2.25 -9.70 5.05
CA VAL A 34 1.28 -8.77 4.49
C VAL A 34 -0.11 -9.18 4.97
N GLN A 35 -0.83 -8.23 5.56
CA GLN A 35 -2.20 -8.42 6.02
C GLN A 35 -3.14 -7.51 5.23
N VAL A 36 -4.21 -8.08 4.69
CA VAL A 36 -5.30 -7.34 4.05
C VAL A 36 -6.54 -7.49 4.91
N LYS A 37 -7.01 -6.39 5.46
CA LYS A 37 -8.19 -6.32 6.31
C LYS A 37 -9.29 -5.58 5.57
N GLY A 38 -10.30 -6.32 5.14
CA GLY A 38 -11.47 -5.79 4.46
C GLY A 38 -12.76 -5.98 5.26
N GLU A 39 -13.86 -5.43 4.72
CA GLU A 39 -15.21 -5.59 5.28
C GLU A 39 -15.59 -7.07 5.46
N ASN A 40 -15.08 -7.96 4.59
CA ASN A 40 -15.46 -9.37 4.53
C ASN A 40 -14.49 -10.31 5.27
N GLY A 41 -13.34 -9.82 5.74
CA GLY A 41 -12.40 -10.68 6.45
C GLY A 41 -10.97 -10.16 6.51
N ASN A 42 -10.14 -11.01 7.10
CA ASN A 42 -8.74 -10.75 7.34
C ASN A 42 -7.89 -11.82 6.66
N LEU A 43 -7.12 -11.41 5.66
CA LEU A 43 -6.15 -12.23 4.95
C LEU A 43 -4.76 -11.92 5.47
N VAL A 44 -4.00 -12.93 5.88
CA VAL A 44 -2.59 -12.78 6.26
C VAL A 44 -1.76 -13.68 5.37
N ILE A 45 -0.76 -13.10 4.72
CA ILE A 45 0.20 -13.78 3.86
C ILE A 45 1.56 -13.73 4.55
N THR A 46 2.18 -14.90 4.72
CA THR A 46 3.53 -15.05 5.29
C THR A 46 4.59 -14.97 4.18
N PRO A 47 5.89 -14.81 4.50
CA PRO A 47 6.92 -14.57 3.50
C PRO A 47 7.14 -15.78 2.58
N ASP A 48 6.81 -16.98 3.04
CA ASP A 48 6.87 -18.22 2.25
C ASP A 48 5.61 -18.46 1.41
N GLY A 49 4.65 -17.53 1.44
CA GLY A 49 3.42 -17.57 0.67
C GLY A 49 2.30 -18.41 1.29
N ASN A 50 2.38 -18.80 2.57
CA ASN A 50 1.22 -19.40 3.23
C ASN A 50 0.15 -18.32 3.46
N VAL A 51 -1.11 -18.75 3.43
CA VAL A 51 -2.26 -17.88 3.63
C VAL A 51 -3.08 -18.32 4.82
N MET A 52 -3.38 -17.37 5.69
CA MET A 52 -4.41 -17.49 6.72
C MET A 52 -5.56 -16.56 6.37
N TYR A 53 -6.79 -17.07 6.43
CA TYR A 53 -7.99 -16.26 6.25
C TYR A 53 -8.90 -16.44 7.46
N ASN A 54 -9.24 -15.32 8.12
CA ASN A 54 -9.99 -15.27 9.37
C ASN A 54 -9.41 -16.21 10.45
N GLY A 55 -8.08 -16.24 10.56
CA GLY A 55 -7.34 -17.06 11.52
C GLY A 55 -7.18 -18.53 11.16
N LYS A 56 -7.83 -19.00 10.08
CA LYS A 56 -7.70 -20.38 9.59
C LYS A 56 -6.62 -20.45 8.52
N GLN A 57 -5.69 -21.39 8.64
CA GLN A 57 -4.69 -21.65 7.61
C GLN A 57 -5.30 -22.42 6.43
N TYR A 58 -5.00 -21.97 5.22
CA TYR A 58 -5.43 -22.61 3.98
C TYR A 58 -4.25 -23.31 3.31
N SER A 59 -4.47 -24.54 2.87
CA SER A 59 -3.49 -25.28 2.09
C SER A 59 -3.55 -24.79 0.64
N LEU A 60 -2.45 -24.22 0.16
CA LEU A 60 -2.31 -23.73 -1.21
C LEU A 60 -1.52 -24.72 -2.04
N ASN A 61 -1.87 -24.79 -3.33
CA ASN A 61 -1.00 -25.44 -4.30
C ASN A 61 0.25 -24.58 -4.61
N ALA A 62 1.20 -25.14 -5.36
CA ALA A 62 2.47 -24.46 -5.66
C ALA A 62 2.27 -23.12 -6.40
N ALA A 63 1.37 -23.07 -7.38
CA ALA A 63 1.11 -21.85 -8.15
C ALA A 63 0.46 -20.75 -7.31
N GLN A 64 -0.50 -21.10 -6.45
CA GLN A 64 -1.14 -20.16 -5.53
C GLN A 64 -0.16 -19.60 -4.49
N ARG A 65 0.75 -20.44 -4.00
CA ARG A 65 1.80 -20.01 -3.08
C ARG A 65 2.78 -19.06 -3.76
N GLU A 66 3.09 -19.29 -5.03
CA GLU A 66 3.92 -18.36 -5.82
C GLU A 66 3.21 -17.03 -6.01
N GLN A 67 1.94 -17.04 -6.41
CA GLN A 67 1.14 -15.82 -6.54
C GLN A 67 1.08 -15.01 -5.23
N ALA A 68 0.98 -15.69 -4.08
CA ALA A 68 1.02 -15.03 -2.78
C ALA A 68 2.37 -14.39 -2.45
N LYS A 69 3.49 -14.96 -2.95
CA LYS A 69 4.82 -14.35 -2.84
C LYS A 69 4.96 -13.16 -3.78
N ASP A 70 4.53 -13.31 -5.04
CA ASP A 70 4.56 -12.25 -6.04
C ASP A 70 3.77 -11.03 -5.58
N TYR A 71 2.58 -11.22 -5.03
CA TYR A 71 1.77 -10.14 -4.46
C TYR A 71 2.50 -9.36 -3.36
N GLN A 72 3.21 -10.05 -2.47
CA GLN A 72 4.00 -9.40 -1.42
C GLN A 72 5.19 -8.63 -2.00
N ALA A 73 5.88 -9.21 -2.98
CA ALA A 73 7.01 -8.57 -3.64
C ALA A 73 6.59 -7.31 -4.40
N GLU A 74 5.46 -7.36 -5.11
CA GLU A 74 4.88 -6.23 -5.83
C GLU A 74 4.48 -5.11 -4.87
N LEU A 75 3.79 -5.43 -3.77
CA LEU A 75 3.44 -4.42 -2.75
C LEU A 75 4.68 -3.71 -2.20
N ARG A 76 5.74 -4.45 -1.87
CA ARG A 76 6.99 -3.83 -1.37
C ARG A 76 7.69 -3.00 -2.44
N SER A 77 7.73 -3.47 -3.68
CA SER A 77 8.35 -2.75 -4.78
C SER A 77 7.63 -1.45 -5.11
N THR A 78 6.30 -1.41 -4.95
CA THR A 78 5.48 -0.22 -5.20
C THR A 78 5.46 0.74 -4.00
N LEU A 79 5.79 0.25 -2.80
CA LEU A 79 5.79 1.00 -1.55
C LEU A 79 7.17 0.90 -0.85
N PRO A 80 8.27 1.36 -1.48
CA PRO A 80 9.63 1.15 -0.99
C PRO A 80 9.94 1.85 0.34
N TRP A 81 9.07 2.77 0.77
CA TRP A 81 9.18 3.50 2.02
C TRP A 81 8.59 2.74 3.23
N ILE A 82 7.92 1.60 3.02
CA ILE A 82 7.28 0.82 4.09
C ILE A 82 8.23 -0.17 4.77
N ASP A 83 9.47 -0.33 4.28
CA ASP A 83 10.44 -1.25 4.89
C ASP A 83 11.01 -0.75 6.24
N GLU A 84 10.70 0.48 6.68
CA GLU A 84 11.21 1.11 7.91
C GLU A 84 10.22 1.16 9.11
N GLY A 85 9.16 0.35 9.09
CA GLY A 85 8.17 0.29 10.17
C GLY A 85 8.75 0.12 11.58
#